data_AF-A0A7J4I8N7-F1
#
_entry.id   AF-A0A7J4I8N7-F1
#
_cell.length_a   1.000
_cell.length_b   1.000
_cell.length_c   1.000
_cell.angle_alpha   90.00
_cell.angle_beta   90.00
_cell.angle_gamma   90.00
#
_symmetry.space_group_name_H-M   'P 1'
#
loop_
_entity.id
_entity.type
_entity.pdbx_description
1 polymer ?
#
loop_
_entity_poly.entity_id
_entity_poly.type
_entity_poly.pdbx_seq_one_letter_code
_entity_poly.pdbx_strand_id
1 'polypeptide(L)' 'MLRSRKKDYVLKQICELAAKGTHSTSEIEEIVVGEKAMCGRTAFFDYLRELKHKKIIREGERGAKKVIMPVEGGLEQVR' A
#
# COMPACT_ATOMS: atom_id res chain seq x y z
N MET A 1 21.12 -12.36 -3.67
CA MET A 1 19.85 -11.89 -4.29
C MET A 1 18.64 -11.95 -3.33
N LEU A 2 18.76 -11.66 -2.01
CA LEU A 2 17.65 -11.79 -1.05
C LEU A 2 16.83 -10.50 -0.81
N ARG A 3 17.34 -9.33 -1.21
CA ARG A 3 16.76 -8.02 -0.83
C ARG A 3 15.44 -7.70 -1.54
N SER A 4 15.23 -8.22 -2.75
CA SER A 4 14.05 -7.89 -3.57
C SER A 4 12.74 -8.48 -3.02
N ARG A 5 12.78 -9.68 -2.39
CA ARG A 5 11.55 -10.37 -1.96
C ARG A 5 10.80 -9.65 -0.84
N LYS A 6 11.52 -9.02 0.10
CA LYS A 6 10.88 -8.35 1.24
C LYS A 6 10.17 -7.07 0.82
N LYS A 7 10.78 -6.28 -0.07
CA LYS A 7 10.15 -5.08 -0.63
C LYS A 7 8.90 -5.45 -1.43
N ASP A 8 9.01 -6.44 -2.31
CA ASP A 8 7.90 -6.89 -3.15
C ASP A 8 6.71 -7.39 -2.32
N TYR A 9 7.01 -8.16 -1.27
CA TYR A 9 6.01 -8.63 -0.32
C TYR A 9 5.29 -7.48 0.39
N VAL A 10 6.02 -6.45 0.84
CA VAL A 10 5.42 -5.28 1.49
C VAL A 10 4.53 -4.50 0.51
N LEU A 11 5.01 -4.28 -0.73
CA LEU A 11 4.23 -3.59 -1.77
C LEU A 11 2.92 -4.34 -2.08
N LYS A 12 2.99 -5.67 -2.18
CA LYS A 12 1.82 -6.52 -2.39
C LYS A 12 0.83 -6.39 -1.22
N GLN A 13 1.30 -6.45 0.02
CA GLN A 13 0.44 -6.29 1.20
C GLN A 13 -0.25 -4.92 1.26
N ILE A 14 0.47 -3.84 0.92
CA ILE A 14 -0.12 -2.49 0.82
C ILE A 14 -1.20 -2.46 -0.27
N CYS A 15 -0.95 -3.07 -1.43
CA CYS A 15 -1.94 -3.18 -2.50
C CYS A 15 -3.17 -4.00 -2.09
N GLU A 16 -2.99 -5.13 -1.41
CA GLU A 16 -4.10 -5.95 -0.92
C GLU A 16 -4.97 -5.18 0.09
N LEU A 17 -4.36 -4.39 0.98
CA LEU A 17 -5.08 -3.53 1.92
C LEU A 17 -5.81 -2.39 1.20
N ALA A 18 -5.17 -1.77 0.21
CA ALA A 18 -5.80 -0.76 -0.64
C ALA A 18 -6.96 -1.34 -1.46
N ALA A 19 -6.84 -2.57 -1.96
CA ALA A 19 -7.87 -3.26 -2.75
C ALA A 19 -9.18 -3.45 -1.98
N LYS A 20 -9.11 -3.55 -0.65
CA LYS A 20 -10.32 -3.59 0.20
C LYS A 20 -11.08 -2.26 0.20
N GLY A 21 -10.41 -1.14 -0.13
CA GLY A 21 -11.03 0.19 -0.24
C GLY A 21 -11.67 0.69 1.07
N THR A 22 -11.20 0.17 2.21
CA THR A 22 -11.72 0.48 3.56
C THR A 22 -10.70 1.18 4.44
N HIS A 23 -9.40 1.01 4.15
CA HIS A 23 -8.33 1.52 4.98
C HIS A 23 -7.78 2.84 4.46
N SER A 24 -7.59 3.77 5.38
CA SER A 24 -6.85 5.02 5.19
C SER A 24 -5.34 4.77 5.20
N THR A 25 -4.57 5.74 4.73
CA THR A 25 -3.10 5.69 4.76
C THR A 25 -2.56 5.37 6.15
N SER A 26 -3.12 6.01 7.18
CA SER A 26 -2.69 5.82 8.58
C SER A 26 -3.01 4.43 9.10
N GLU A 27 -4.15 3.85 8.73
CA GLU A 27 -4.48 2.47 9.14
C GLU A 27 -3.60 1.46 8.42
N ILE A 28 -3.30 1.67 7.14
CA ILE A 28 -2.37 0.82 6.41
C ILE A 28 -0.97 0.93 7.03
N GLU A 29 -0.54 2.13 7.42
CA GLU A 29 0.72 2.35 8.13
C GLU A 29 0.75 1.54 9.44
N GLU A 30 -0.29 1.65 10.27
CA GLU A 30 -0.39 0.95 11.54
C GLU A 30 -0.34 -0.56 11.36
N ILE A 31 -1.07 -1.12 10.38
CA ILE A 31 -1.07 -2.55 10.10
C ILE A 31 0.31 -3.02 9.59
N VAL A 32 0.94 -2.27 8.69
CA VAL A 32 2.17 -2.70 7.99
C VAL A 32 3.42 -2.47 8.84
N VAL A 33 3.50 -1.32 9.52
CA VAL A 33 4.66 -0.87 10.30
C VAL A 33 4.50 -1.24 11.77
N GLY A 34 3.31 -1.05 12.35
CA GLY A 34 3.02 -1.31 13.75
C GLY A 34 2.76 -2.79 14.01
N GLU A 35 1.64 -3.31 13.52
CA GLU A 35 1.19 -4.68 13.84
C GLU A 35 2.07 -5.75 13.21
N LYS A 36 2.30 -5.66 11.89
CA LYS A 36 3.04 -6.70 11.16
C LYS A 36 4.55 -6.46 11.10
N ALA A 37 5.03 -5.29 11.53
CA ALA A 37 6.45 -4.90 11.55
C ALA A 37 7.20 -5.24 10.24
N MET A 38 6.55 -5.11 9.09
CA MET A 38 7.10 -5.59 7.81
C MET A 38 8.19 -4.66 7.27
N CYS A 39 8.04 -3.36 7.54
CA CYS A 39 9.01 -2.31 7.21
C CYS A 39 8.96 -1.16 8.23
N GLY A 40 10.02 -0.36 8.29
CA GLY A 40 10.01 0.89 9.08
C GLY A 40 9.17 1.98 8.43
N ARG A 41 8.78 2.98 9.21
CA ARG A 41 7.92 4.09 8.78
C ARG A 41 8.45 4.83 7.55
N THR A 42 9.75 5.12 7.51
CA THR A 42 10.39 5.77 6.35
C THR A 42 10.26 4.94 5.08
N ALA A 43 10.49 3.62 5.17
CA ALA A 43 10.37 2.72 4.01
C ALA A 43 8.91 2.57 3.57
N PHE A 44 7.96 2.57 4.52
CA PHE A 44 6.53 2.56 4.20
C PHE A 44 6.13 3.75 3.33
N PHE A 45 6.51 4.97 3.71
CA PHE A 45 6.21 6.17 2.92
C PHE A 45 6.89 6.16 1.55
N ASP A 46 8.12 5.63 1.46
CA ASP A 46 8.82 5.45 0.18
C ASP A 46 8.05 4.50 -0.75
N TYR A 47 7.61 3.35 -0.22
CA TYR A 47 6.82 2.36 -0.97
C TYR A 47 5.45 2.90 -1.38
N LEU A 48 4.78 3.63 -0.49
CA LEU A 48 3.50 4.27 -0.79
C LEU A 48 3.65 5.29 -1.93
N ARG A 49 4.71 6.10 -1.89
CA ARG A 49 5.04 7.06 -2.94
C ARG A 49 5.32 6.34 -4.27
N GLU A 50 6.05 5.24 -4.23
CA GLU A 50 6.34 4.42 -5.41
C GLU A 50 5.03 3.85 -6.04
N LEU A 51 4.12 3.33 -5.22
CA LEU A 51 2.84 2.80 -5.70
C LEU A 51 1.93 3.88 -6.30
N LYS A 52 1.91 5.09 -5.70
CA LYS A 52 1.20 6.25 -6.28
C LYS A 52 1.83 6.70 -7.60
N HIS A 53 3.16 6.77 -7.65
CA HIS A 53 3.89 7.16 -8.86
C HIS A 53 3.68 6.17 -10.01
N LYS A 54 3.65 4.87 -9.71
CA LYS A 54 3.32 3.79 -10.66
C LYS A 54 1.83 3.74 -11.03
N LYS A 55 0.99 4.63 -10.48
CA LYS A 55 -0.46 4.65 -10.67
C LYS A 55 -1.13 3.30 -10.33
N ILE A 56 -0.59 2.59 -9.34
CA ILE A 56 -1.17 1.33 -8.85
C ILE A 56 -2.26 1.63 -7.81
N ILE A 57 -2.00 2.61 -6.95
CA ILE A 57 -2.94 3.08 -5.92
C ILE A 57 -3.21 4.57 -6.09
N ARG A 58 -4.39 5.00 -5.65
CA ARG A 58 -4.81 6.40 -5.55
C ARG A 58 -5.47 6.66 -4.21
N GLU A 59 -5.47 7.91 -3.81
CA GLU A 59 -6.34 8.38 -2.74
C GLU A 59 -7.75 8.54 -3.29
N GLY A 60 -8.73 8.05 -2.55
CA GLY A 60 -10.11 8.36 -2.79
C GLY A 60 -10.83 8.63 -1.48
N GLU A 61 -12.14 8.79 -1.58
CA GLU A 61 -12.99 9.11 -0.46
C GLU A 61 -14.12 8.09 -0.39
N ARG A 62 -14.39 7.60 0.81
CA ARG A 62 -15.53 6.73 1.08
C ARG A 62 -16.31 7.32 2.24
N GLY A 63 -17.40 8.02 1.92
CA GLY A 63 -18.14 8.83 2.88
C GLY A 63 -17.32 10.04 3.33
N ALA A 64 -17.13 10.21 4.64
CA ALA A 64 -16.31 11.29 5.20
C ALA A 64 -14.82 10.92 5.38
N LYS A 65 -14.39 9.71 4.96
CA LYS A 65 -13.05 9.18 5.23
C LYS A 65 -12.23 9.09 3.94
N LYS A 66 -10.99 9.59 4.01
CA LYS A 66 -9.98 9.37 2.96
C LYS A 66 -9.46 7.94 3.05
N VAL A 67 -9.57 7.20 1.96
CA VAL A 67 -9.13 5.81 1.86
C VAL A 67 -8.16 5.66 0.69
N ILE A 68 -7.27 4.68 0.77
CA ILE A 68 -6.45 4.30 -0.39
C ILE A 68 -7.20 3.21 -1.14
N MET A 69 -7.26 3.37 -2.46
CA MET A 69 -7.92 2.45 -3.37
C MET A 69 -7.03 2.19 -4.58
N PRO A 70 -7.06 0.98 -5.18
CA PRO A 70 -6.32 0.72 -6.40
C PRO A 70 -6.89 1.57 -7.56
N VAL A 71 -6.03 1.91 -8.52
CA VAL A 71 -6.48 2.43 -9.82
C VAL A 71 -7.04 1.25 -10.62
N GLU A 72 -8.11 1.45 -11.39
CA GLU A 72 -8.69 0.40 -12.26
C GLU A 72 -7.58 -0.25 -13.12
N GLY A 73 -7.43 -1.58 -13.03
CA GLY A 73 -6.36 -2.35 -13.69
C GLY A 73 -5.01 -2.44 -12.94
N GLY A 74 -4.85 -1.78 -11.79
CA GLY A 74 -3.58 -1.75 -11.04
C GLY A 74 -3.19 -3.06 -10.35
N LEU A 75 -4.17 -3.89 -9.96
CA LEU A 75 -3.94 -5.20 -9.34
C LEU A 75 -3.33 -6.23 -10.31
N GLU A 76 -3.54 -6.06 -11.62
CA GLU A 76 -3.07 -6.98 -12.65
C GLU A 76 -1.57 -6.78 -12.99
N GLN A 77 -0.99 -5.63 -12.59
CA GLN A 77 0.43 -5.32 -12.78
C GLN A 77 1.35 -5.81 -11.63
N VAL A 78 0.78 -6.35 -10.55
CA VAL A 78 1.54 -6.89 -9.40
C VAL A 78 1.56 -8.43 -9.43
N ARG A 79 1.76 -9.00 -10.63
CA ARG A 79 1.82 -10.44 -10.88
C ARG A 79 3.20 -10.86 -11.38
#